data_AF-A0A9Q1LIF6-F1
#
_entry.id   AF-A0A9Q1LIF6-F1
#
_cell.length_a   1.000
_cell.length_b   1.000
_cell.length_c   1.000
_cell.angle_alpha   90.00
_cell.angle_beta   90.00
_cell.angle_gamma   90.00
#
_symmetry.space_group_name_H-M   'P 1'
#
loop_
_entity.id
_entity.type
_entity.pdbx_description
1 polymer ?
#
loop_
_entity_poly.entity_id
_entity_poly.type
_entity_poly.pdbx_seq_one_letter_code
_entity_poly.pdbx_strand_id
1 'polypeptide(L)'
;MIFNAACNDKALHIVDFGILHGFQWPVLIQHLSAMLGRPPKLRITGIDFPQPGIFRPTVGLKETVDAVLSLIRKINPDIFVQTLTNGSYSSPLFATRFQEAHLHYSALFGMLDATLSRDDQQRLHFEQEIYRCEAMNVIAYEGAERVERPEMYEQWQVRNVRGGFELLPLNQEVMQKLKDKVNAGYHRDFVLYEDGNFC
;
A
#
# COMPACT_ATOMS: atom_id res chain seq x y z
N MET A 1 -9.39 9.61 -5.46
CA MET A 1 -10.12 8.61 -6.26
C MET A 1 -11.39 8.16 -5.56
N ILE A 2 -11.32 7.57 -4.35
CA ILE A 2 -12.51 7.10 -3.61
C ILE A 2 -13.56 8.20 -3.38
N PHE A 3 -13.15 9.40 -2.97
CA PHE A 3 -14.07 10.52 -2.76
C PHE A 3 -14.88 10.84 -4.02
N ASN A 4 -14.23 11.02 -5.17
CA ASN A 4 -14.89 11.35 -6.44
C ASN A 4 -15.91 10.29 -6.87
N ALA A 5 -15.62 9.01 -6.59
CA ALA A 5 -16.55 7.92 -6.86
C ALA A 5 -17.78 7.99 -5.95
N ALA A 6 -17.56 8.27 -4.67
CA ALA A 6 -18.61 8.30 -3.66
C ALA A 6 -19.50 9.56 -3.71
N CYS A 7 -19.06 10.65 -4.34
CA CYS A 7 -19.75 11.94 -4.30
C CYS A 7 -21.20 11.92 -4.81
N ASN A 8 -21.55 10.97 -5.67
CA ASN A 8 -22.88 10.89 -6.29
C ASN A 8 -23.74 9.75 -5.71
N ASP A 9 -23.22 8.98 -4.76
CA ASP A 9 -23.89 7.80 -4.24
C ASP A 9 -24.62 8.06 -2.91
N LYS A 10 -25.65 7.25 -2.65
CA LYS A 10 -26.40 7.30 -1.38
C LYS A 10 -25.68 6.59 -0.23
N ALA A 11 -24.76 5.68 -0.55
CA ALA A 11 -24.01 4.90 0.41
C ALA A 11 -22.62 4.55 -0.14
N LEU A 12 -21.62 4.52 0.74
CA LEU A 12 -20.26 4.10 0.44
C LEU A 12 -19.88 2.95 1.38
N HIS A 13 -19.43 1.83 0.82
CA HIS A 13 -18.86 0.73 1.61
C HIS A 13 -17.40 0.51 1.19
N ILE A 14 -16.50 0.71 2.15
CA ILE A 14 -15.07 0.46 2.00
C ILE A 14 -14.73 -0.88 2.65
N VAL A 15 -14.04 -1.74 1.90
CA VAL A 15 -13.41 -2.96 2.43
C VAL A 15 -11.91 -2.76 2.35
N ASP A 16 -11.25 -2.76 3.50
CA ASP A 16 -9.86 -2.35 3.66
C ASP A 16 -9.01 -3.54 4.15
N PHE A 17 -8.19 -4.07 3.25
CA PHE A 17 -7.27 -5.16 3.55
C PHE A 17 -5.94 -4.57 4.03
N GLY A 18 -5.59 -4.83 5.29
CA GLY A 18 -4.42 -4.23 5.93
C GLY A 18 -4.72 -2.88 6.58
N ILE A 19 -5.91 -2.73 7.20
CA ILE A 19 -6.36 -1.45 7.78
C ILE A 19 -5.38 -0.85 8.81
N LEU A 20 -4.59 -1.68 9.49
CA LEU A 20 -3.67 -1.27 10.57
C LEU A 20 -4.38 -0.34 11.56
N HIS A 21 -3.87 0.87 11.74
CA HIS A 21 -4.44 1.89 12.63
C HIS A 21 -5.57 2.72 11.98
N GLY A 22 -5.88 2.51 10.70
CA GLY A 22 -6.96 3.20 10.00
C GLY A 22 -6.71 4.67 9.70
N PHE A 23 -5.47 5.16 9.78
CA PHE A 23 -5.10 6.58 9.58
C PHE A 23 -5.46 7.15 8.20
N GLN A 24 -5.72 6.29 7.22
CA GLN A 24 -6.16 6.70 5.89
C GLN A 24 -7.60 7.26 5.85
N TRP A 25 -8.47 6.85 6.77
CA TRP A 25 -9.91 7.15 6.70
C TRP A 25 -10.35 8.49 7.29
N PRO A 26 -9.74 9.06 8.36
CA PRO A 26 -10.17 10.34 8.93
C PRO A 26 -10.26 11.48 7.92
N VAL A 27 -9.28 11.60 7.02
CA VAL A 27 -9.29 12.64 5.98
C VAL A 27 -10.48 12.45 5.04
N LEU A 28 -10.77 11.22 4.61
CA LEU A 28 -11.93 10.94 3.76
C LEU A 28 -13.25 11.26 4.49
N ILE A 29 -13.38 10.86 5.75
CA ILE A 29 -14.57 11.11 6.58
C ILE A 29 -14.83 12.62 6.71
N GLN A 30 -13.76 13.41 6.91
CA GLN A 30 -13.86 14.87 6.99
C GLN A 30 -14.36 15.46 5.66
N HIS A 31 -13.81 15.03 4.52
CA HIS A 31 -14.23 15.51 3.21
C HIS A 31 -15.68 15.14 2.87
N LEU A 32 -16.09 13.90 3.18
CA LEU A 32 -17.49 13.47 3.00
C LEU A 32 -18.44 14.29 3.86
N SER A 33 -18.08 14.55 5.12
CA SER A 33 -18.87 15.38 6.05
C SER A 33 -19.02 16.84 5.59
N ALA A 34 -18.06 17.34 4.81
CA ALA A 34 -18.05 18.72 4.30
C ALA A 34 -18.81 18.89 2.97
N MET A 35 -19.37 17.82 2.39
CA MET A 35 -20.11 17.90 1.13
C MET A 35 -21.33 18.82 1.23
N LEU A 36 -21.55 19.63 0.21
CA LEU A 36 -22.78 20.42 0.05
C LEU A 36 -23.96 19.47 -0.22
N GLY A 37 -24.70 19.10 0.81
CA GLY A 37 -25.85 18.18 0.71
C GLY A 37 -25.90 17.17 1.85
N ARG A 38 -26.54 16.02 1.62
CA ARG A 38 -26.55 14.91 2.58
C ARG A 38 -25.37 13.98 2.26
N PRO A 39 -24.42 13.79 3.18
CA PRO A 39 -23.31 12.86 2.96
C PRO A 39 -23.81 11.42 2.79
N PRO A 40 -23.10 10.57 2.03
CA PRO A 40 -23.45 9.17 1.86
C PRO A 40 -23.40 8.43 3.20
N LYS A 41 -24.23 7.40 3.36
CA LYS A 41 -24.08 6.46 4.49
C LYS A 41 -22.75 5.71 4.33
N LEU A 42 -21.82 5.92 5.25
CA LEU A 42 -20.51 5.28 5.23
C LEU A 42 -20.49 3.98 6.05
N ARG A 43 -19.96 2.91 5.47
CA ARG A 43 -19.56 1.67 6.16
C ARG A 43 -18.10 1.38 5.83
N ILE A 44 -17.30 1.03 6.84
CA ILE A 44 -15.92 0.57 6.65
C ILE A 44 -15.79 -0.81 7.29
N THR A 45 -15.27 -1.77 6.53
CA THR A 45 -14.90 -3.10 7.00
C THR A 45 -13.38 -3.22 6.90
N GLY A 46 -12.70 -3.15 8.04
CA GLY A 46 -11.26 -3.36 8.14
C GLY A 46 -10.92 -4.83 8.35
N ILE A 47 -9.99 -5.35 7.55
CA ILE A 47 -9.38 -6.67 7.68
C ILE A 47 -7.94 -6.43 8.08
N ASP A 48 -7.57 -6.84 9.29
CA ASP A 48 -6.22 -6.63 9.82
C ASP A 48 -5.23 -7.68 9.27
N PHE A 49 -3.94 -7.39 9.40
CA PHE A 49 -2.91 -8.37 9.12
C PHE A 49 -3.02 -9.55 10.09
N PRO A 50 -2.74 -10.78 9.62
CA PRO A 50 -2.67 -11.92 10.50
C PRO A 50 -1.59 -11.70 11.56
N GLN A 51 -1.87 -12.07 12.81
CA GLN A 51 -0.87 -11.96 13.87
C GLN A 51 0.35 -12.88 13.59
N PRO A 52 1.58 -12.37 13.78
CA PRO A 52 2.79 -13.17 13.64
C PRO A 52 2.72 -14.46 14.45
N GLY A 53 3.02 -15.59 13.83
CA GLY A 53 3.03 -16.91 14.49
C GLY A 53 1.67 -17.64 14.53
N ILE A 54 0.54 -16.97 14.27
CA ILE A 54 -0.79 -17.61 14.20
C ILE A 54 -1.10 -18.09 12.78
N PHE A 55 -0.71 -17.30 11.77
CA PHE A 55 -0.98 -17.64 10.37
C PHE A 55 0.25 -18.23 9.69
N ARG A 56 0.20 -19.53 9.42
CA ARG A 56 1.07 -20.19 8.45
C ARG A 56 0.23 -20.48 7.22
N PRO A 57 0.47 -19.82 6.07
CA PRO A 57 -0.26 -20.15 4.85
C PRO A 57 -0.08 -21.64 4.54
N THR A 58 -1.18 -22.39 4.48
CA THR A 58 -1.18 -23.82 4.10
C THR A 58 -1.04 -24.01 2.58
N VAL A 59 -1.15 -22.92 1.83
CA VAL A 59 -0.99 -22.84 0.37
C VAL A 59 0.08 -21.78 0.08
N GLY A 60 0.77 -21.85 -1.04
CA GLY A 60 1.79 -20.86 -1.41
C GLY A 60 1.25 -19.43 -1.45
N LEU A 61 2.16 -18.46 -1.28
CA LEU A 61 1.81 -17.04 -1.23
C LEU A 61 1.12 -16.58 -2.54
N LYS A 62 1.58 -17.10 -3.68
CA LYS A 62 1.04 -16.75 -4.99
C LYS A 62 -0.42 -17.18 -5.13
N GLU A 63 -0.73 -18.41 -4.74
CA GLU A 63 -2.08 -18.96 -4.73
C GLU A 63 -2.98 -18.17 -3.78
N THR A 64 -2.43 -17.70 -2.66
CA THR A 64 -3.15 -16.84 -1.71
C THR A 64 -3.50 -15.49 -2.33
N VAL A 65 -2.55 -14.84 -3.01
CA VAL A 65 -2.78 -13.56 -3.71
C VAL A 65 -3.84 -13.72 -4.81
N ASP A 66 -3.72 -14.77 -5.64
CA ASP A 66 -4.67 -15.03 -6.72
C ASP A 66 -6.08 -15.33 -6.18
N ALA A 67 -6.19 -16.02 -5.04
CA ALA A 67 -7.45 -16.27 -4.35
C ALA A 67 -8.09 -14.97 -3.80
N VAL A 68 -7.29 -14.08 -3.22
CA VAL A 68 -7.76 -12.77 -2.72
C VAL A 68 -8.21 -11.89 -3.89
N LEU A 69 -7.45 -11.80 -4.98
CA LEU A 69 -7.85 -11.08 -6.19
C LEU A 69 -9.16 -11.64 -6.77
N SER A 70 -9.32 -12.96 -6.78
CA SER A 70 -10.56 -13.61 -7.20
C SER A 70 -11.74 -13.28 -6.28
N LEU A 71 -11.50 -13.17 -4.96
CA LEU A 71 -12.51 -12.75 -4.00
C LEU A 71 -12.92 -11.30 -4.20
N ILE A 72 -11.95 -10.39 -4.36
CA ILE A 72 -12.20 -8.96 -4.63
C ILE A 72 -13.04 -8.82 -5.89
N ARG A 73 -12.72 -9.56 -6.95
CA ARG A 73 -13.54 -9.56 -8.18
C ARG A 73 -14.97 -10.06 -7.93
N LYS A 74 -15.16 -11.10 -7.11
CA LYS A 74 -16.50 -11.60 -6.73
C LYS A 74 -17.30 -10.60 -5.88
N ILE A 75 -16.63 -9.77 -5.08
CA ILE A 75 -17.26 -8.67 -4.34
C ILE A 75 -17.80 -7.61 -5.32
N ASN A 76 -17.25 -7.54 -6.53
CA ASN A 76 -17.64 -6.61 -7.60
C ASN A 76 -17.62 -5.14 -7.15
N PRO A 77 -16.47 -4.63 -6.68
CA PRO A 77 -16.35 -3.24 -6.26
C PRO A 77 -16.41 -2.28 -7.46
N ASP A 78 -16.97 -1.09 -7.25
CA ASP A 78 -16.94 -0.02 -8.26
C ASP A 78 -15.51 0.46 -8.54
N ILE A 79 -14.67 0.48 -7.50
CA ILE A 79 -13.24 0.82 -7.59
C ILE A 79 -12.46 -0.11 -6.67
N PHE A 80 -11.37 -0.65 -7.21
CA PHE A 80 -10.32 -1.32 -6.45
C PHE A 80 -9.06 -0.45 -6.45
N VAL A 81 -8.58 -0.09 -5.25
CA VAL A 81 -7.34 0.67 -5.06
C VAL A 81 -6.32 -0.26 -4.42
N GLN A 82 -5.14 -0.37 -5.04
CA GLN A 82 -4.03 -1.17 -4.53
C GLN A 82 -2.84 -0.25 -4.25
N THR A 83 -2.31 -0.32 -3.03
CA THR A 83 -1.02 0.24 -2.65
C THR A 83 -0.01 -0.90 -2.59
N LEU A 84 1.22 -0.67 -3.08
CA LEU A 84 2.25 -1.70 -3.14
C LEU A 84 3.62 -1.12 -2.84
N THR A 85 4.45 -1.91 -2.17
CA THR A 85 5.89 -1.62 -2.03
C THR A 85 6.59 -2.11 -3.30
N ASN A 86 7.05 -1.17 -4.11
CA ASN A 86 7.77 -1.48 -5.35
C ASN A 86 9.18 -1.98 -5.01
N GLY A 87 9.47 -3.26 -5.25
CA GLY A 87 10.74 -3.85 -4.86
C GLY A 87 11.13 -5.12 -5.62
N SER A 88 12.43 -5.26 -5.88
CA SER A 88 13.08 -6.39 -6.57
C SER A 88 13.65 -7.46 -5.62
N TYR A 89 13.48 -7.29 -4.31
CA TYR A 89 14.14 -8.10 -3.27
C TYR A 89 13.32 -9.32 -2.81
N SER A 90 12.57 -9.95 -3.71
CA SER A 90 11.88 -11.23 -3.44
C SER A 90 12.68 -12.47 -3.87
N SER A 91 13.88 -12.29 -4.45
CA SER A 91 14.74 -13.38 -4.99
C SER A 91 14.91 -14.57 -4.02
N PRO A 92 14.88 -15.82 -4.51
CA PRO A 92 15.17 -17.00 -3.70
C PRO A 92 16.65 -17.08 -3.30
N LEU A 93 17.54 -16.38 -4.00
CA LEU A 93 18.97 -16.36 -3.68
C LEU A 93 19.26 -15.33 -2.59
N PHE A 94 19.78 -15.78 -1.44
CA PHE A 94 20.08 -14.93 -0.29
C PHE A 94 20.94 -13.72 -0.65
N ALA A 95 22.06 -13.92 -1.35
CA ALA A 95 23.00 -12.85 -1.67
C ALA A 95 22.35 -11.72 -2.49
N THR A 96 21.58 -12.08 -3.53
CA THR A 96 20.84 -11.13 -4.36
C THR A 96 19.80 -10.39 -3.52
N ARG A 97 19.00 -11.13 -2.74
CA ARG A 97 17.96 -10.55 -1.90
C ARG A 97 18.54 -9.61 -0.85
N PHE A 98 19.62 -9.99 -0.19
CA PHE A 98 20.29 -9.18 0.82
C PHE A 98 20.79 -7.85 0.23
N GLN A 99 21.44 -7.89 -0.93
CA GLN A 99 21.94 -6.67 -1.59
C GLN A 99 20.79 -5.73 -1.96
N GLU A 100 19.75 -6.24 -2.61
CA GLU A 100 18.60 -5.45 -3.03
C GLU A 100 17.81 -4.89 -1.83
N ALA A 101 17.60 -5.70 -0.79
CA ALA A 101 16.95 -5.27 0.44
C ALA A 101 17.78 -4.20 1.16
N HIS A 102 19.10 -4.38 1.24
CA HIS A 102 19.99 -3.39 1.83
C HIS A 102 19.89 -2.04 1.11
N LEU A 103 19.89 -2.03 -0.22
CA LEU A 103 19.71 -0.81 -1.01
C LEU A 103 18.36 -0.13 -0.72
N HIS A 104 17.28 -0.90 -0.71
CA HIS A 104 15.93 -0.41 -0.43
C HIS A 104 15.82 0.22 0.97
N TYR A 105 16.20 -0.52 2.01
CA TYR A 105 16.11 -0.01 3.38
C TYR A 105 17.10 1.12 3.63
N SER A 106 18.30 1.12 3.02
CA SER A 106 19.22 2.26 3.12
C SER A 106 18.59 3.56 2.60
N ALA A 107 17.82 3.50 1.52
CA ALA A 107 17.09 4.65 1.00
C ALA A 107 16.00 5.13 1.97
N LEU A 108 15.22 4.20 2.55
CA LEU A 108 14.18 4.53 3.55
C LEU A 108 14.78 5.15 4.83
N PHE A 109 15.86 4.59 5.36
CA PHE A 109 16.54 5.14 6.54
C PHE A 109 17.19 6.49 6.22
N GLY A 110 17.80 6.65 5.04
CA GLY A 110 18.33 7.94 4.59
C GLY A 110 17.24 9.02 4.47
N MET A 111 16.06 8.64 3.99
CA MET A 111 14.88 9.50 3.95
C MET A 111 14.43 9.94 5.35
N LEU A 112 14.35 9.02 6.32
CA LEU A 112 14.02 9.36 7.70
C LEU A 112 15.08 10.28 8.32
N ASP A 113 16.36 10.02 8.08
CA ASP A 113 17.46 10.84 8.60
C ASP A 113 17.42 12.28 8.06
N ALA A 114 16.96 12.46 6.81
CA ALA A 114 16.82 13.77 6.17
C ALA A 114 15.57 14.54 6.61
N THR A 115 14.56 13.87 7.18
CA THR A 115 13.24 14.47 7.44
C THR A 115 12.82 14.52 8.90
N LEU A 116 13.36 13.64 9.76
CA LEU A 116 12.96 13.49 11.16
C LEU A 116 14.18 13.46 12.10
N SER A 117 14.04 14.12 13.25
CA SER A 117 15.03 14.05 14.33
C SER A 117 15.23 12.61 14.81
N ARG A 118 16.45 12.28 15.26
CA ARG A 118 16.78 10.94 15.81
C ARG A 118 16.02 10.61 17.10
N ASP A 119 15.62 11.63 17.86
CA ASP A 119 14.85 11.46 19.10
C ASP A 119 13.33 11.42 18.88
N ASP A 120 12.88 11.57 17.62
CA ASP A 120 11.47 11.56 17.27
C ASP A 120 10.84 10.18 17.51
N GLN A 121 9.78 10.12 18.30
CA GLN A 121 9.13 8.86 18.66
C GLN A 121 8.44 8.18 17.48
N GLN A 122 7.92 8.95 16.51
CA GLN A 122 7.31 8.39 15.31
C GLN A 122 8.39 7.75 14.42
N ARG A 123 9.53 8.42 14.27
CA ARG A 123 10.69 7.85 13.58
C ARG A 123 11.11 6.51 14.20
N LEU A 124 11.27 6.46 15.53
CA LEU A 124 11.65 5.23 16.22
C LEU A 124 10.63 4.11 16.01
N HIS A 125 9.33 4.43 15.98
CA HIS A 125 8.29 3.45 15.67
C HIS A 125 8.44 2.87 14.26
N PHE A 126 8.66 3.71 13.24
CA PHE A 126 8.91 3.23 11.88
C PHE A 126 10.17 2.36 11.78
N GLU A 127 11.29 2.81 12.36
CA GLU A 127 12.56 2.09 12.29
C GLU A 127 12.51 0.75 13.04
N GLN A 128 11.92 0.72 14.24
CA GLN A 128 12.02 -0.43 15.15
C GLN A 128 10.85 -1.41 15.05
N GLU A 129 9.66 -0.97 14.71
CA GLU A 129 8.46 -1.82 14.67
C GLU A 129 8.10 -2.22 13.24
N ILE A 130 8.25 -1.31 12.28
CA ILE A 130 7.83 -1.55 10.89
C ILE A 130 9.01 -2.05 10.06
N TYR A 131 9.99 -1.20 9.77
CA TYR A 131 11.09 -1.54 8.86
C TYR A 131 11.99 -2.65 9.38
N ARG A 132 12.20 -2.73 10.71
CA ARG A 132 12.91 -3.86 11.31
C ARG A 132 12.22 -5.19 11.05
N CYS A 133 10.91 -5.27 11.26
CA CYS A 133 10.15 -6.52 11.10
C CYS A 133 10.14 -6.97 9.64
N GLU A 134 9.89 -6.04 8.71
CA GLU A 134 9.89 -6.34 7.28
C GLU A 134 11.28 -6.75 6.79
N ALA A 135 12.33 -5.99 7.13
CA ALA A 135 13.70 -6.29 6.72
C ALA A 135 14.16 -7.65 7.28
N MET A 136 13.82 -7.95 8.53
CA MET A 136 14.12 -9.24 9.14
C MET A 136 13.39 -10.38 8.42
N ASN A 137 12.11 -10.19 8.05
CA ASN A 137 11.35 -11.20 7.32
C ASN A 137 11.98 -11.49 5.95
N VAL A 138 12.35 -10.43 5.21
CA VAL A 138 13.00 -10.54 3.92
C VAL A 138 14.37 -11.22 4.04
N ILE A 139 15.22 -10.80 4.97
CA ILE A 139 16.62 -11.23 5.00
C ILE A 139 16.80 -12.60 5.64
N ALA A 140 16.21 -12.81 6.82
CA ALA A 140 16.54 -13.94 7.69
C ALA A 140 15.68 -15.19 7.44
N TYR A 141 14.46 -15.04 6.95
CA TYR A 141 13.55 -16.17 6.75
C TYR A 141 13.64 -16.74 5.33
N GLU A 142 13.24 -18.00 5.19
CA GLU A 142 13.19 -18.71 3.91
C GLU A 142 11.89 -19.51 3.77
N GLY A 143 11.66 -20.06 2.56
CA GLY A 143 10.51 -20.93 2.31
C GLY A 143 9.17 -20.31 2.73
N ALA A 144 8.30 -21.08 3.39
CA ALA A 144 6.99 -20.59 3.82
C ALA A 144 7.05 -19.59 5.00
N GLU A 145 8.18 -19.47 5.70
CA GLU A 145 8.34 -18.53 6.82
C GLU A 145 8.68 -17.11 6.34
N ARG A 146 9.20 -16.98 5.11
CA ARG A 146 9.36 -15.70 4.43
C ARG A 146 8.05 -15.29 3.76
N VAL A 147 7.36 -14.34 4.39
CA VAL A 147 6.07 -13.79 3.99
C VAL A 147 6.26 -12.56 3.11
N GLU A 148 7.20 -11.68 3.47
CA GLU A 148 7.52 -10.47 2.72
C GLU A 148 8.22 -10.81 1.41
N ARG A 149 7.50 -10.59 0.31
CA ARG A 149 7.98 -10.81 -1.04
C ARG A 149 7.58 -9.65 -1.96
N PRO A 150 8.21 -8.48 -1.79
CA PRO A 150 7.94 -7.36 -2.68
C PRO A 150 8.25 -7.72 -4.12
N GLU A 151 7.38 -7.25 -4.99
CA GLU A 151 7.46 -7.40 -6.42
C GLU A 151 7.35 -6.02 -7.04
N MET A 152 7.89 -5.89 -8.25
CA MET A 152 7.80 -4.66 -8.98
C MET A 152 6.35 -4.39 -9.44
N TYR A 153 5.97 -3.12 -9.58
CA TYR A 153 4.60 -2.75 -9.95
C TYR A 153 4.16 -3.34 -11.30
N GLU A 154 5.08 -3.56 -12.24
CA GLU A 154 4.82 -4.18 -13.54
C GLU A 154 4.37 -5.65 -13.37
N GLN A 155 4.93 -6.36 -12.39
CA GLN A 155 4.51 -7.72 -12.06
C GLN A 155 3.08 -7.74 -11.50
N TRP A 156 2.76 -6.75 -10.65
CA TRP A 156 1.41 -6.55 -10.13
C TRP A 156 0.42 -6.15 -11.23
N GLN A 157 0.83 -5.32 -12.19
CA GLN A 157 0.01 -4.96 -13.34
C GLN A 157 -0.38 -6.20 -14.15
N VAL A 158 0.59 -7.06 -14.48
CA VAL A 158 0.32 -8.33 -15.19
C VAL A 158 -0.62 -9.21 -14.37
N ARG A 159 -0.43 -9.29 -13.04
CA ARG A 159 -1.29 -10.09 -12.16
C ARG A 159 -2.72 -9.56 -12.12
N ASN A 160 -2.90 -8.24 -12.01
CA ASN A 160 -4.22 -7.59 -11.98
C ASN A 160 -4.98 -7.81 -13.30
N VAL A 161 -4.32 -7.63 -14.44
CA VAL A 161 -4.92 -7.90 -15.76
C VAL A 161 -5.33 -9.38 -15.87
N ARG A 162 -4.49 -10.32 -15.42
CA ARG A 162 -4.84 -11.75 -15.38
C ARG A 162 -5.99 -12.08 -14.43
N GLY A 163 -6.11 -11.33 -13.33
CA GLY A 163 -7.26 -11.39 -12.42
C GLY A 163 -8.56 -10.86 -13.04
N GLY A 164 -8.47 -10.20 -14.20
CA GLY A 164 -9.59 -9.57 -14.92
C GLY A 164 -9.97 -8.20 -14.39
N PHE A 165 -9.01 -7.50 -13.78
CA PHE A 165 -9.14 -6.08 -13.44
C PHE A 165 -8.72 -5.21 -14.62
N GLU A 166 -9.42 -4.09 -14.78
CA GLU A 166 -9.08 -3.05 -15.73
C GLU A 166 -8.52 -1.84 -14.98
N LEU A 167 -7.43 -1.27 -15.51
CA LEU A 167 -6.77 -0.13 -14.89
C LEU A 167 -7.51 1.16 -15.24
N LEU A 168 -8.03 1.85 -14.22
CA LEU A 168 -8.71 3.13 -14.40
C LEU A 168 -7.68 4.27 -14.60
N PRO A 169 -7.98 5.27 -15.43
CA PRO A 169 -7.11 6.42 -15.60
C PRO A 169 -6.98 7.22 -14.30
N LEU A 170 -5.77 7.72 -14.05
CA LEU A 170 -5.53 8.61 -12.92
C LEU A 170 -6.27 9.93 -13.12
N ASN A 171 -6.90 10.42 -12.05
CA ASN A 171 -7.56 11.72 -12.08
C ASN A 171 -6.49 12.82 -12.05
N GLN A 172 -6.29 13.48 -13.19
CA GLN A 172 -5.22 14.47 -13.37
C GLN A 172 -5.33 15.68 -12.42
N GLU A 173 -6.53 16.08 -12.02
CA GLU A 173 -6.70 17.13 -11.01
C GLU A 173 -6.20 16.68 -9.63
N VAL A 174 -6.48 15.43 -9.26
CA VAL A 174 -5.95 14.83 -8.02
C VAL A 174 -4.43 14.68 -8.12
N MET A 175 -3.90 14.22 -9.26
CA MET A 175 -2.46 14.09 -9.48
C MET A 175 -1.74 15.44 -9.35
N GLN A 176 -2.31 16.49 -9.92
CA GLN A 176 -1.74 17.83 -9.80
C GLN A 176 -1.73 18.30 -8.34
N LYS A 177 -2.85 18.13 -7.61
CA LYS A 177 -2.91 18.46 -6.17
C LYS A 177 -1.89 17.68 -5.35
N LEU A 178 -1.61 16.42 -5.71
CA LEU A 178 -0.57 15.62 -5.06
C LEU A 178 0.82 16.16 -5.37
N LYS A 179 1.13 16.47 -6.63
CA LYS A 179 2.40 17.11 -7.03
C LYS A 179 2.62 18.43 -6.29
N ASP A 180 1.61 19.28 -6.23
CA ASP A 180 1.69 20.57 -5.55
C ASP A 180 1.96 20.40 -4.04
N LYS A 181 1.33 19.40 -3.40
CA LYS A 181 1.57 19.07 -1.98
C LYS A 181 2.98 18.54 -1.74
N VAL A 182 3.48 17.65 -2.61
CA VAL A 182 4.85 17.13 -2.52
C VAL A 182 5.84 18.28 -2.64
N ASN A 183 5.67 19.14 -3.64
CA ASN A 183 6.55 20.28 -3.88
C ASN A 183 6.51 21.34 -2.76
N ALA A 184 5.38 21.51 -2.07
CA ALA A 184 5.22 22.50 -1.02
C ALA A 184 5.64 22.01 0.37
N GLY A 185 5.47 20.72 0.65
CA GLY A 185 5.54 20.17 2.01
C GLY A 185 6.64 19.14 2.25
N TYR A 186 7.27 18.61 1.19
CA TYR A 186 8.25 17.53 1.31
C TYR A 186 9.64 17.98 0.84
N HIS A 187 10.66 17.21 1.24
CA HIS A 187 12.03 17.44 0.80
C HIS A 187 12.11 17.30 -0.74
N ARG A 188 12.97 18.10 -1.38
CA ARG A 188 13.10 18.19 -2.86
C ARG A 188 13.42 16.88 -3.58
N ASP A 189 13.92 15.88 -2.84
CA ASP A 189 14.26 14.57 -3.38
C ASP A 189 13.05 13.62 -3.41
N PHE A 190 11.93 14.00 -2.77
CA PHE A 190 10.67 13.29 -2.95
C PHE A 190 10.05 13.69 -4.28
N VAL A 191 9.85 12.70 -5.13
CA VAL A 191 9.27 12.88 -6.45
C VAL A 191 8.02 12.02 -6.59
N LEU A 192 7.01 12.58 -7.23
CA LEU A 192 5.87 11.83 -7.71
C LEU A 192 6.20 11.34 -9.12
N TYR A 193 6.24 10.03 -9.33
CA TYR A 193 6.52 9.42 -10.62
C TYR A 193 5.25 8.77 -11.16
N GLU A 194 4.88 9.10 -12.40
CA GLU A 194 3.74 8.49 -13.08
C GLU A 194 4.23 7.61 -14.23
N ASP A 195 3.77 6.35 -14.27
CA ASP A 195 3.95 5.45 -15.41
C ASP A 195 2.58 4.94 -15.90
N GLY A 196 2.12 5.49 -17.02
CA GLY A 196 0.79 5.24 -17.53
C GLY A 196 -0.29 5.69 -16.55
N ASN A 197 -1.02 4.74 -15.97
CA ASN A 197 -2.05 5.00 -14.96
C ASN A 197 -1.62 4.52 -13.55
N PHE A 198 -0.32 4.31 -13.35
CA PHE A 198 0.29 4.09 -12.03
C PHE A 198 0.98 5.35 -11.55
N CYS A 199 0.96 5.56 -10.24
CA CYS A 199 1.63 6.62 -9.52
C CYS A 199 2.20 6.07 -8.22
#